data_AF-A0A426S3W1-F1
#
_entry.id   AF-A0A426S3W1-F1
#
_cell.length_a   1.000
_cell.length_b   1.000
_cell.length_c   1.000
_cell.angle_alpha   90.00
_cell.angle_beta   90.00
_cell.angle_gamma   90.00
#
_symmetry.space_group_name_H-M   'P 1'
#
loop_
_entity.id
_entity.type
_entity.pdbx_description
1 polymer ?
#
loop_
_entity_poly.entity_id
_entity_poly.type
_entity_poly.pdbx_seq_one_letter_code
_entity_poly.pdbx_strand_id
1 'polypeptide(L)'
;MTGKTETGGTEATLSYEQARDELIEVVRRLEAGGTSLEDSLALWERGEELAKVCRRWLEGARARLDAALAEEEEEGGEDAE
;
A
#
# COMPACT_ATOMS: atom_id res chain seq x y z
N MET A 1 -10.23 -5.28 -19.49
CA MET A 1 -9.60 -6.55 -19.11
C MET A 1 -8.11 -6.45 -19.42
N THR A 2 -7.35 -5.80 -18.53
CA THR A 2 -5.88 -5.77 -18.58
C THR A 2 -5.43 -5.89 -17.14
N GLY A 3 -5.33 -7.14 -16.69
CA GLY A 3 -4.71 -7.46 -15.42
C GLY A 3 -3.22 -7.66 -15.59
N LYS A 4 -2.55 -7.50 -14.44
CA LYS A 4 -1.41 -8.29 -13.97
C LYS A 4 -0.03 -7.65 -14.09
N THR A 5 0.34 -6.87 -13.07
CA THR A 5 1.71 -6.83 -12.55
C THR A 5 1.69 -7.43 -11.15
N GLU A 6 1.88 -8.75 -11.07
CA GLU A 6 2.26 -9.44 -9.85
C GLU A 6 3.78 -9.52 -9.81
N THR A 7 4.40 -8.88 -8.81
CA THR A 7 5.79 -9.17 -8.43
C THR A 7 5.88 -9.29 -6.91
N GLY A 8 5.86 -10.55 -6.44
CA GLY A 8 6.67 -11.04 -5.31
C GLY A 8 6.03 -11.08 -3.90
N GLY A 9 5.61 -12.29 -3.45
CA GLY A 9 5.57 -12.65 -2.02
C GLY A 9 4.35 -13.44 -1.51
N THR A 10 4.43 -14.78 -1.63
CA THR A 10 3.75 -15.97 -1.04
C THR A 10 2.68 -15.90 0.09
N GLU A 11 2.00 -14.81 0.37
CA GLU A 11 0.63 -14.86 0.93
C GLU A 11 -0.24 -14.05 -0.02
N ALA A 12 -1.52 -14.39 -0.19
CA ALA A 12 -2.44 -13.64 -1.05
C ALA A 12 -2.69 -12.24 -0.47
N THR A 13 -1.67 -11.39 -0.56
CA THR A 13 -1.61 -10.05 -0.01
C THR A 13 -2.23 -9.15 -1.05
N LEU A 14 -3.28 -8.42 -0.68
CA LEU A 14 -3.95 -7.48 -1.57
C LEU A 14 -2.92 -6.57 -2.26
N SER A 15 -3.11 -6.33 -3.56
CA SER A 15 -2.35 -5.28 -4.25
C SER A 15 -2.66 -3.92 -3.62
N TYR A 16 -1.75 -2.96 -3.81
CA TYR A 16 -1.95 -1.59 -3.31
C TYR A 16 -3.28 -0.99 -3.77
N GLU A 17 -3.61 -1.11 -5.06
CA GLU A 17 -4.84 -0.54 -5.62
C GLU A 17 -6.09 -1.21 -5.04
N GLN A 18 -6.09 -2.53 -4.89
CA GLN A 18 -7.20 -3.25 -4.25
C GLN A 18 -7.36 -2.84 -2.78
N ALA A 19 -6.26 -2.77 -2.02
CA ALA A 19 -6.30 -2.37 -0.62
C ALA A 19 -6.79 -0.92 -0.45
N ARG A 20 -6.35 0.00 -1.33
CA ARG A 20 -6.78 1.39 -1.37
C ARG A 20 -8.27 1.50 -1.69
N ASP A 21 -8.73 0.81 -2.73
CA ASP A 21 -10.11 0.90 -3.18
C ASP A 21 -11.07 0.33 -2.12
N GLU A 22 -10.69 -0.78 -1.47
CA GLU A 22 -11.46 -1.30 -0.35
C GLU A 22 -11.47 -0.35 0.86
N LEU A 23 -10.33 0.29 1.15
CA LEU A 23 -10.23 1.28 2.24
C LEU A 23 -11.15 2.48 1.98
N ILE A 24 -11.23 2.97 0.74
CA ILE A 24 -12.14 4.04 0.34
C ILE A 24 -13.59 3.64 0.63
N GLU A 25 -13.99 2.42 0.28
CA GLU A 25 -15.35 1.95 0.52
C GLU A 25 -15.65 1.77 2.02
N VAL A 26 -14.68 1.32 2.82
CA VAL A 26 -14.80 1.28 4.29
C VAL A 26 -15.02 2.67 4.86
N VAL A 27 -14.21 3.66 4.46
CA VAL A 27 -14.35 5.05 4.91
C VAL A 27 -15.71 5.62 4.51
N ARG A 28 -16.13 5.42 3.25
CA ARG A 28 -17.46 5.88 2.79
C ARG A 28 -18.60 5.30 3.62
N ARG A 29 -18.51 4.03 4.02
CA ARG A 29 -19.52 3.38 4.88
C ARG A 29 -19.52 3.96 6.29
N LEU A 30 -18.35 4.22 6.86
CA LEU A 30 -18.21 4.87 8.18
C LEU A 30 -18.78 6.29 8.16
N GLU A 31 -18.48 7.07 7.13
CA GLU A 31 -18.96 8.45 6.95
C GLU A 31 -20.47 8.54 6.70
N ALA A 32 -21.04 7.58 5.98
CA ALA A 32 -22.48 7.50 5.77
C ALA A 32 -23.26 7.30 7.09
N GLY A 33 -22.63 6.65 8.08
CA GLY A 33 -23.27 6.30 9.34
C GLY A 33 -24.44 5.34 9.15
N GLY A 34 -25.35 5.29 10.15
CA GLY A 34 -26.54 4.42 10.10
C GLY A 34 -26.27 2.93 10.32
N THR A 35 -25.02 2.56 10.64
CA THR A 35 -24.62 1.21 11.04
C THR A 35 -24.68 1.04 12.55
N SER A 36 -24.76 -0.21 13.02
CA SER A 36 -24.66 -0.48 14.46
C SER A 36 -23.25 -0.16 14.99
N LEU A 37 -23.09 -0.04 16.30
CA LEU A 37 -21.78 0.16 16.91
C LEU A 37 -20.81 -0.99 16.57
N GLU A 38 -21.30 -2.23 16.62
CA GLU A 38 -20.52 -3.43 16.30
C GLU A 38 -20.05 -3.42 14.84
N ASP A 39 -20.94 -3.09 13.90
CA ASP A 39 -20.60 -2.95 12.48
C ASP A 39 -19.58 -1.83 12.25
N SER A 40 -19.72 -0.72 12.99
CA SER A 40 -18.83 0.44 12.88
C SER A 40 -17.42 0.10 13.39
N LEU A 41 -17.31 -0.71 14.46
CA LEU A 41 -16.04 -1.22 14.96
C LEU A 41 -15.41 -2.19 13.96
N ALA A 42 -16.18 -3.13 13.40
CA ALA A 42 -15.68 -4.05 12.40
C ALA A 42 -15.16 -3.34 11.13
N LEU A 43 -15.87 -2.29 10.68
CA LEU A 43 -15.42 -1.44 9.59
C LEU A 43 -14.11 -0.71 9.93
N TRP A 44 -14.02 -0.15 11.14
CA TRP A 44 -12.80 0.53 11.58
C TRP A 44 -11.60 -0.42 11.64
N GLU A 45 -11.75 -1.61 12.23
CA GLU A 45 -10.68 -2.62 12.29
C GLU A 45 -10.23 -3.05 10.89
N ARG A 46 -11.18 -3.25 9.96
CA ARG A 46 -10.85 -3.54 8.58
C ARG A 46 -10.09 -2.39 7.91
N GLY A 47 -10.51 -1.15 8.15
CA GLY A 47 -9.82 0.04 7.68
C GLY A 47 -8.38 0.13 8.17
N GLU A 48 -8.14 -0.17 9.44
CA GLU A 48 -6.80 -0.20 10.03
C GLU A 48 -5.89 -1.24 9.37
N GLU A 49 -6.41 -2.45 9.11
CA GLU A 49 -5.65 -3.50 8.42
C GLU A 49 -5.32 -3.12 6.97
N LEU A 50 -6.29 -2.53 6.25
CA LEU A 50 -6.05 -2.04 4.89
C LEU A 50 -5.03 -0.90 4.86
N ALA A 51 -5.09 0.03 5.82
CA ALA A 51 -4.12 1.10 5.94
C ALA A 51 -2.71 0.57 6.22
N LYS A 52 -2.56 -0.48 7.05
CA LYS A 52 -1.27 -1.17 7.26
C LYS A 52 -0.73 -1.78 5.96
N VAL A 53 -1.59 -2.44 5.18
CA VAL A 53 -1.22 -3.00 3.86
C VAL A 53 -0.71 -1.89 2.93
N CYS A 54 -1.47 -0.79 2.80
CA CYS A 54 -1.09 0.35 1.97
C CYS A 54 0.25 0.95 2.38
N ARG A 55 0.49 1.14 3.69
CA ARG A 55 1.78 1.65 4.20
C ARG A 55 2.95 0.76 3.83
N ARG A 56 2.83 -0.57 4.02
CA ARG A 56 3.89 -1.52 3.64
C ARG A 56 4.26 -1.43 2.16
N TRP A 57 3.26 -1.30 1.28
CA TRP A 57 3.51 -1.12 -0.16
C TRP A 57 4.27 0.17 -0.46
N LEU A 58 3.87 1.29 0.15
CA LEU A 58 4.50 2.60 -0.06
C LEU A 58 5.92 2.65 0.51
N GLU A 59 6.14 2.10 1.70
CA GLU A 59 7.46 1.99 2.32
C GLU A 59 8.40 1.15 1.45
N GLY A 60 7.94 -0.01 0.96
CA GLY A 60 8.72 -0.86 0.07
C GLY A 60 8.99 -0.23 -1.30
N ALA A 61 8.10 0.62 -1.80
CA ALA A 61 8.36 1.40 -3.02
C ALA A 61 9.40 2.49 -2.76
N ARG A 62 9.30 3.18 -1.62
CA ARG A 62 10.24 4.23 -1.22
C ARG A 62 11.66 3.69 -1.07
N ALA A 63 11.82 2.57 -0.37
CA ALA A 63 13.13 1.93 -0.19
C ALA A 63 13.79 1.55 -1.52
N ARG A 64 13.01 1.09 -2.51
CA ARG A 64 13.51 0.77 -3.85
C ARG A 64 13.99 2.01 -4.61
N LEU A 65 13.27 3.13 -4.48
CA LEU A 65 13.69 4.40 -5.07
C LEU A 65 14.96 4.93 -4.42
N ASP A 66 15.03 4.88 -3.08
CA ASP A 66 16.21 5.35 -2.34
C ASP A 66 17.45 4.51 -2.68
N ALA A 67 17.30 3.19 -2.87
CA ALA A 67 18.40 2.32 -3.30
C ALA A 67 18.89 2.64 -4.73
N ALA A 68 17.96 2.82 -5.68
CA ALA A 68 18.32 3.16 -7.06
C ALA A 68 19.05 4.52 -7.15
N LEU A 69 18.63 5.51 -6.36
CA LEU A 69 19.30 6.81 -6.31
C LEU A 69 20.71 6.72 -5.72
N ALA A 70 20.91 5.87 -4.70
CA ALA A 70 22.24 5.66 -4.12
C ALA A 70 23.20 4.95 -5.09
N GLU A 71 22.71 3.98 -5.86
CA GLU A 71 23.48 3.31 -6.92
C GLU A 71 23.93 4.31 -8.00
N GLU A 72 23.04 5.21 -8.45
CA GLU A 72 23.38 6.27 -9.42
C GLU A 72 24.46 7.25 -8.87
N GLU A 73 24.42 7.56 -7.57
CA GLU A 73 25.41 8.43 -6.92
C GLU A 73 26.79 7.78 -6.79
N GLU A 74 26.87 6.46 -6.54
CA GLU A 74 28.13 5.72 -6.51
C GLU A 74 28.75 5.60 -7.91
N GLU A 75 27.96 5.23 -8.93
CA GLU A 75 28.44 5.10 -10.32
C GLU A 75 28.93 6.44 -10.91
N GLY A 76 28.29 7.57 -10.56
CA GLY A 76 28.72 8.90 -11.01
C GLY A 76 29.97 9.45 -10.31
N GLY A 77 30.39 8.84 -9.19
CA GLY A 77 31.60 9.21 -8.45
C GLY A 77 32.89 8.55 -8.95
N GLU A 78 32.78 7.41 -9.65
CA GLU A 78 33.92 6.63 -10.14
C GLU A 78 34.50 7.15 -11.47
N ASP A 79 33.75 7.94 -12.25
CA ASP A 79 34.20 8.54 -13.52
C ASP A 79 35.02 9.84 -13.36
N ALA A 80 35.29 10.27 -12.13
CA ALA A 80 35.92 11.57 -11.82
C ALA A 80 37.44 11.50 -11.48
N GLU A 81 38.12 10.36 -11.66
CA GLU A 81 39.58 10.22 -11.40
C GLU A 81 40.46 10.32 -12.66
#